data_AF-A0A935WW33-F1
#
_entry.id   AF-A0A935WW33-F1
#
_cell.length_a   1.000
_cell.length_b   1.000
_cell.length_c   1.000
_cell.angle_alpha   90.00
_cell.angle_beta   90.00
_cell.angle_gamma   90.00
#
_symmetry.space_group_name_H-M   'P 1'
#
loop_
_entity.id
_entity.type
_entity.pdbx_description
1 polymer ?
#
loop_
_entity_poly.entity_id
_entity_poly.type
_entity_poly.pdbx_seq_one_letter_code
_entity_poly.pdbx_strand_id
1 'polypeptide(L)'
;MSRRMRTKLREVKAELMRRRHRSIPEQGRWLGSVVRGHLAYYAVPGNIYAVGAFRTQATRHWYRALRRRSQRSRLNWARMNRIAKRWLPPARNKHPWPDNRFDDRTRGRSPVR
;
A
#
# COMPACT_ATOMS: atom_id res chain seq x y z
N MET A 1 15.21 -4.03 -2.46
CA MET A 1 13.75 -4.24 -2.27
C MET A 1 13.50 -5.62 -1.66
N SER A 2 12.88 -5.69 -0.48
CA SER A 2 12.78 -6.93 0.31
C SER A 2 11.95 -8.02 -0.37
N ARG A 3 12.17 -9.29 -0.01
CA ARG A 3 11.37 -10.44 -0.48
C ARG A 3 9.89 -10.25 -0.13
N ARG A 4 9.59 -9.83 1.11
CA ARG A 4 8.22 -9.53 1.59
C ARG A 4 7.53 -8.47 0.72
N MET A 5 8.24 -7.39 0.35
CA MET A 5 7.70 -6.33 -0.50
C MET A 5 7.37 -6.82 -1.92
N ARG A 6 8.26 -7.65 -2.51
CA ARG A 6 8.02 -8.26 -3.82
C ARG A 6 6.81 -9.19 -3.80
N THR A 7 6.69 -10.05 -2.79
CA THR A 7 5.53 -10.94 -2.64
C THR A 7 4.25 -10.14 -2.55
N LYS A 8 4.21 -9.11 -1.70
CA LYS A 8 3.01 -8.30 -1.54
C LYS A 8 2.60 -7.58 -2.83
N LEU A 9 3.56 -7.04 -3.59
CA LEU A 9 3.26 -6.41 -4.87
C LEU A 9 2.77 -7.40 -5.94
N ARG A 10 3.22 -8.66 -5.90
CA ARG A 10 2.69 -9.72 -6.77
C ARG A 10 1.22 -10.01 -6.46
N GLU A 11 0.86 -10.14 -5.19
CA GLU A 11 -0.54 -10.28 -4.75
C GLU A 11 -1.39 -9.09 -5.21
N VAL A 12 -0.92 -7.87 -4.98
CA VAL A 12 -1.61 -6.64 -5.39
C VAL A 12 -1.80 -6.59 -6.90
N LYS A 13 -0.78 -6.97 -7.68
CA LYS A 13 -0.88 -7.06 -9.14
C LYS A 13 -1.95 -8.06 -9.56
N ALA A 14 -1.98 -9.25 -8.96
CA ALA A 14 -2.96 -10.28 -9.28
C ALA A 14 -4.39 -9.81 -8.98
N GLU A 15 -4.63 -9.24 -7.80
CA GLU A 15 -5.92 -8.69 -7.43
C GLU A 15 -6.36 -7.51 -8.31
N LEU A 16 -5.43 -6.64 -8.71
CA LEU A 16 -5.72 -5.57 -9.68
C LEU A 16 -6.13 -6.11 -11.04
N MET A 17 -5.55 -7.23 -11.49
CA MET A 17 -5.99 -7.88 -12.73
C MET A 17 -7.39 -8.48 -12.59
N ARG A 18 -7.72 -9.12 -11.46
CA ARG A 18 -9.06 -9.65 -11.19
C ARG A 18 -10.12 -8.54 -11.10
N ARG A 19 -9.77 -7.41 -10.48
CA ARG A 19 -10.65 -6.24 -10.30
C ARG A 19 -10.62 -5.28 -11.49
N ARG A 20 -9.95 -5.65 -12.59
CA ARG A 20 -9.67 -4.74 -13.72
C ARG A 20 -10.90 -4.29 -14.48
N HIS A 21 -12.11 -4.78 -14.23
CA HIS A 21 -13.33 -4.29 -14.88
C HIS A 21 -14.22 -3.46 -13.94
N ARG A 22 -13.93 -3.45 -12.64
CA ARG A 22 -14.69 -2.67 -11.64
C ARG A 22 -14.52 -1.17 -11.83
N SER A 23 -15.35 -0.35 -11.21
CA SER A 23 -15.20 1.10 -11.31
C SER A 23 -13.84 1.58 -10.73
N ILE A 24 -13.38 2.77 -11.15
CA ILE A 24 -12.15 3.38 -10.57
C ILE A 24 -12.31 3.61 -9.06
N PRO A 25 -13.45 4.14 -8.55
CA PRO A 25 -13.66 4.28 -7.11
C PRO A 25 -13.53 2.98 -6.32
N GLU A 26 -14.10 1.87 -6.79
CA GLU A 26 -13.99 0.58 -6.08
C GLU A 26 -12.54 0.08 -5.99
N GLN A 27 -11.80 0.11 -7.11
CA GLN A 27 -10.39 -0.25 -7.09
C GLN A 27 -9.58 0.69 -6.20
N GLY A 28 -9.89 1.98 -6.24
CA GLY A 28 -9.23 3.02 -5.46
C GLY A 28 -9.42 2.81 -3.95
N ARG A 29 -10.64 2.54 -3.50
CA ARG A 29 -10.93 2.22 -2.08
C ARG A 29 -10.17 0.99 -1.62
N TRP A 30 -10.23 -0.10 -2.38
CA TRP A 30 -9.52 -1.35 -2.04
C TRP A 30 -8.00 -1.16 -2.02
N LEU A 31 -7.42 -0.56 -3.07
CA LEU A 31 -5.98 -0.33 -3.14
C LEU A 31 -5.53 0.67 -2.06
N GLY A 32 -6.36 1.67 -1.75
CA GLY A 32 -6.13 2.61 -0.66
C GLY A 32 -6.02 1.91 0.69
N SER A 33 -6.91 0.96 1.00
CA SER A 33 -6.83 0.14 2.22
C SER A 33 -5.56 -0.72 2.26
N VAL A 34 -5.19 -1.36 1.13
CA VAL A 34 -3.95 -2.14 1.04
C VAL A 34 -2.72 -1.28 1.31
N VAL A 35 -2.62 -0.13 0.65
CA VAL A 35 -1.51 0.80 0.85
C VAL A 35 -1.50 1.29 2.29
N ARG A 36 -2.65 1.70 2.85
CA ARG A 36 -2.76 2.16 4.24
C ARG A 36 -2.24 1.12 5.23
N GLY A 37 -2.63 -0.15 5.08
CA GLY A 37 -2.14 -1.24 5.94
C GLY A 37 -0.63 -1.44 5.81
N HIS A 38 -0.10 -1.38 4.58
CA HIS A 38 1.34 -1.46 4.37
C HIS A 38 2.10 -0.28 5.01
N LEU A 39 1.60 0.95 4.86
CA LEU A 39 2.17 2.13 5.52
C LEU A 39 2.14 1.96 7.04
N ALA A 40 1.01 1.52 7.63
CA ALA A 40 0.87 1.38 9.08
C ALA A 40 1.89 0.40 9.68
N TYR A 41 2.22 -0.67 8.95
CA TYR A 41 3.22 -1.64 9.41
C TYR A 41 4.66 -1.14 9.20
N TYR A 42 4.99 -0.65 8.00
CA TYR A 42 6.37 -0.40 7.57
C TYR A 42 6.84 1.06 7.66
N ALA A 43 5.96 2.05 7.86
CA ALA A 43 6.31 3.48 7.92
C ALA A 43 6.88 3.88 9.29
N VAL A 44 7.99 3.24 9.66
CA VAL A 44 8.86 3.60 10.78
C VAL A 44 9.97 4.55 10.30
N PRO A 45 10.55 5.38 11.19
CA PRO A 45 11.76 6.14 10.88
C PRO A 45 12.83 5.26 10.22
N GLY A 46 13.51 5.79 9.18
CA GLY A 46 14.52 5.05 8.41
C GLY A 46 13.99 4.17 7.27
N ASN A 47 12.67 3.94 7.15
CA ASN A 47 12.10 3.08 6.09
C ASN A 47 11.19 3.81 5.07
N ILE A 48 11.19 5.15 5.09
CA ILE A 48 10.27 5.96 4.27
C ILE A 48 10.48 5.73 2.77
N TYR A 49 11.72 5.51 2.32
CA TYR A 49 12.03 5.24 0.92
C TYR A 49 11.41 3.94 0.41
N ALA A 50 11.49 2.84 1.19
CA ALA A 50 10.90 1.57 0.78
C ALA A 50 9.37 1.63 0.73
N VAL A 51 8.78 2.35 1.69
CA VAL A 51 7.35 2.58 1.80
C VAL A 51 6.84 3.44 0.64
N GLY A 52 7.58 4.49 0.27
CA GLY A 52 7.32 5.28 -0.94
C GLY A 52 7.43 4.44 -2.21
N ALA A 53 8.45 3.58 -2.31
CA ALA A 53 8.62 2.67 -3.44
C ALA A 53 7.44 1.68 -3.56
N PHE A 54 6.92 1.14 -2.46
CA PHE A 54 5.72 0.29 -2.50
C PHE A 54 4.51 1.02 -3.10
N ARG A 55 4.22 2.24 -2.63
CA ARG A 55 3.12 3.07 -3.15
C ARG A 55 3.28 3.34 -4.65
N THR A 56 4.50 3.66 -5.10
CA THR A 56 4.80 3.90 -6.52
C THR A 56 4.59 2.65 -7.37
N GLN A 57 5.07 1.48 -6.93
CA GLN A 57 4.88 0.22 -7.66
C GLN A 57 3.41 -0.22 -7.70
N ALA A 58 2.68 -0.08 -6.59
CA ALA A 58 1.24 -0.32 -6.56
C ALA A 58 0.48 0.57 -7.56
N THR A 59 0.84 1.86 -7.62
CA THR A 59 0.28 2.82 -8.60
C THR A 59 0.60 2.40 -10.04
N ARG A 60 1.83 1.95 -10.31
CA ARG A 60 2.23 1.45 -11.63
C ARG A 60 1.47 0.18 -12.03
N HIS A 61 1.23 -0.74 -11.11
CA HIS A 61 0.39 -1.92 -11.37
C HIS A 61 -1.05 -1.52 -11.68
N TRP A 62 -1.61 -0.54 -10.96
CA TRP A 62 -2.96 -0.06 -11.20
C TRP A 62 -3.08 0.64 -12.56
N TYR A 63 -2.10 1.48 -12.91
CA TYR A 63 -2.00 2.10 -14.24
C TYR A 63 -2.04 1.06 -15.36
N ARG A 64 -1.24 0.00 -15.25
CA ARG A 64 -1.21 -1.10 -16.22
C ARG A 64 -2.54 -1.86 -16.27
N ALA A 65 -3.21 -2.05 -15.13
CA ALA A 65 -4.53 -2.67 -15.08
C ALA A 65 -5.58 -1.86 -15.85
N LEU A 66 -5.62 -0.55 -15.61
CA LEU A 66 -6.56 0.36 -16.24
C LEU A 66 -6.31 0.49 -17.74
N ARG A 67 -5.05 0.63 -18.17
CA ARG A 67 -4.70 0.70 -19.60
C ARG A 67 -5.08 -0.55 -20.38
N ARG A 68 -5.06 -1.73 -19.75
CA ARG A 68 -5.49 -2.97 -20.40
C ARG A 68 -7.00 -3.02 -20.64
N ARG A 69 -7.82 -2.18 -20.01
CA ARG A 69 -9.29 -2.21 -20.20
C ARG A 69 -9.73 -1.84 -21.60
N SER A 70 -8.98 -0.96 -22.26
CA SER A 70 -9.32 -0.43 -23.57
C SER A 70 -8.04 -0.29 -24.39
N GLN A 71 -8.07 -0.83 -25.61
CA GLN A 71 -6.96 -0.65 -26.55
C GLN A 71 -6.73 0.83 -26.92
N ARG A 72 -7.73 1.71 -26.77
CA ARG A 72 -7.65 3.16 -27.03
C ARG A 72 -7.57 4.00 -25.74
N SER A 73 -7.03 3.45 -24.66
CA SER A 73 -6.94 4.15 -23.38
C SER A 73 -6.17 5.48 -23.47
N ARG A 74 -6.85 6.61 -23.22
CA ARG A 74 -6.27 7.96 -23.05
C ARG A 74 -5.68 8.22 -21.64
N LEU A 75 -5.55 7.18 -20.81
CA LEU A 75 -4.97 7.30 -19.48
C LEU A 75 -3.45 7.51 -19.59
N ASN A 76 -3.00 8.75 -19.35
CA ASN A 76 -1.59 9.10 -19.19
C ASN A 76 -1.19 9.18 -17.70
N TRP A 77 0.10 9.37 -17.43
CA TRP A 77 0.62 9.49 -16.07
C TRP A 77 0.06 10.70 -15.31
N ALA A 78 -0.19 11.84 -15.96
CA ALA A 78 -0.78 13.00 -15.30
C ALA A 78 -2.19 12.71 -14.76
N ARG A 79 -3.04 12.04 -15.55
CA ARG A 79 -4.37 11.59 -15.11
C ARG A 79 -4.27 10.47 -14.07
N MET A 80 -3.34 9.55 -14.23
CA MET A 80 -3.09 8.49 -13.24
C MET A 80 -2.66 9.07 -11.88
N ASN A 81 -1.79 10.08 -11.87
CA ASN A 81 -1.33 10.73 -10.65
C ASN A 81 -2.48 11.42 -9.91
N ARG A 82 -3.42 12.05 -10.63
CA ARG A 82 -4.65 12.60 -10.03
C ARG A 82 -5.51 11.51 -9.40
N ILE A 83 -5.69 10.38 -10.07
CA ILE A 83 -6.41 9.22 -9.52
C ILE A 83 -5.70 8.68 -8.27
N ALA A 84 -4.39 8.47 -8.34
CA ALA A 84 -3.60 7.96 -7.22
C ALA A 84 -3.60 8.93 -6.02
N LYS A 85 -3.53 10.25 -6.25
CA LYS A 85 -3.60 11.28 -5.20
C LYS A 85 -4.97 11.26 -4.50
N ARG A 86 -6.06 11.02 -5.24
CA ARG A 86 -7.41 10.93 -4.67
C ARG A 86 -7.60 9.70 -3.78
N TRP A 87 -7.04 8.56 -4.17
CA TRP A 87 -7.39 7.27 -3.54
C TRP A 87 -6.30 6.66 -2.65
N LEU A 88 -5.02 6.96 -2.89
CA LEU A 88 -3.91 6.31 -2.19
C LEU A 88 -3.30 7.25 -1.16
N PRO A 89 -3.21 6.85 0.12
CA PRO A 89 -2.62 7.68 1.15
C PRO A 89 -1.16 8.01 0.82
N PRO A 90 -0.67 9.21 1.17
CA PRO A 90 0.73 9.57 0.96
C PRO A 90 1.61 8.71 1.87
N ALA A 91 2.80 8.34 1.38
CA ALA A 91 3.83 7.75 2.21
C ALA A 91 4.38 8.85 3.14
N ARG A 92 3.97 8.83 4.41
CA ARG A 92 4.45 9.72 5.46
C ARG A 92 4.85 8.86 6.65
N ASN A 93 5.84 9.32 7.41
CA ASN A 93 6.17 8.72 8.70
C ASN A 93 4.92 8.81 9.58
N LYS A 94 4.42 7.66 10.05
CA LYS A 94 3.20 7.60 10.86
C LYS A 94 3.47 7.41 12.35
N HIS A 95 4.68 7.05 12.72
CA HIS A 95 5.01 6.64 14.09
C HIS A 95 6.20 7.44 14.64
N PRO A 96 6.14 7.94 15.89
CA PRO A 96 7.34 8.23 16.67
C PRO A 96 8.15 6.93 16.91
N TRP A 97 9.39 7.05 17.42
CA TRP A 97 10.36 5.96 17.52
C TRP A 97 9.81 4.65 18.15
N PRO A 98 10.34 3.48 17.72
CA PRO A 98 9.84 2.13 18.04
C PRO A 98 9.76 1.73 19.52
N ASP A 99 10.34 2.49 20.46
CA ASP A 99 10.31 2.16 21.90
C ASP A 99 8.87 2.01 22.43
N ASN A 100 7.92 2.79 21.91
CA ASN A 100 6.50 2.69 22.29
C ASN A 100 5.73 1.55 21.61
N ARG A 101 6.36 0.78 20.71
CA ARG A 101 5.67 -0.24 19.90
C ARG A 101 5.83 -1.65 20.47
N PHE A 102 6.88 -1.86 21.28
CA PHE A 102 7.18 -3.13 21.95
C PHE A 102 6.99 -3.08 23.47
N ASP A 103 6.68 -1.91 24.05
CA ASP A 103 6.34 -1.76 25.47
C ASP A 103 4.88 -2.21 25.75
N ASP A 104 4.53 -3.42 25.30
CA ASP A 104 3.44 -4.17 25.94
C ASP A 104 4.04 -4.80 27.20
N ARG A 105 4.12 -3.98 28.27
CA ARG A 105 4.43 -4.49 29.60
C ARG A 105 3.24 -5.33 30.03
N THR A 106 3.29 -6.62 29.73
CA THR A 106 2.55 -7.67 30.43
C THR A 106 2.97 -7.69 31.90
N ARG A 107 2.54 -6.68 32.67
CA ARG A 107 2.48 -6.75 34.12
C ARG A 107 1.26 -7.58 34.48
N GLY A 108 1.46 -8.89 34.57
CA GLY A 108 0.39 -9.85 34.84
C GLY A 108 0.86 -11.12 35.53
N ARG A 109 1.55 -10.95 36.67
CA ARG A 109 1.62 -11.85 37.85
C ARG A 109 1.76 -13.38 37.61
N SER A 110 2.88 -13.92 38.07
CA SER A 110 2.94 -15.28 38.64
C SER A 110 1.83 -15.49 39.67
N PRO A 111 1.33 -16.73 39.77
CA PRO A 111 1.38 -17.38 41.06
C PRO A 111 1.97 -18.79 40.95
N VAL A 112 2.98 -19.01 41.80
CA VAL A 112 3.36 -20.28 42.38
C VAL A 112 2.14 -21.17 42.70
N ARG A 113 2.21 -22.43 42.29
CA ARG A 113 1.87 -23.62 43.09
C ARG A 113 2.48 -24.85 42.44
#